data_AF-A0A252BTA3-F1
#
_entry.id   AF-A0A252BTA3-F1
#
_cell.length_a   1.000
_cell.length_b   1.000
_cell.length_c   1.000
_cell.angle_alpha   90.00
_cell.angle_beta   90.00
_cell.angle_gamma   90.00
#
_symmetry.space_group_name_H-M   'P 1'
#
loop_
_entity.id
_entity.type
_entity.pdbx_description
1 polymer ?
#
loop_
_entity_poly.entity_id
_entity_poly.type
_entity_poly.pdbx_seq_one_letter_code
_entity_poly.pdbx_strand_id
1 'polypeptide(L)'
;MLLTATIGLAAPAYATDRSGRLSVDGRERAYTVHLPDGLSPPGGYPVILAFHGGGMQGRQMERLTRLDQIANIRRFIAVYPDGINKHWNDGRTTIRDPQDDVGFVAALIARLNTDYL
;
A
#
# COMPACT_ATOMS: atom_id res chain seq x y z
N MET A 1 43.44 -15.36 17.85
CA MET A 1 42.40 -15.04 16.85
C MET A 1 41.09 -14.84 17.61
N LEU A 2 40.75 -13.61 17.99
CA LEU A 2 39.47 -13.30 18.63
C LEU A 2 38.46 -13.01 17.51
N LEU A 3 37.40 -13.82 17.39
CA LEU A 3 36.20 -13.44 16.63
C LEU A 3 35.39 -12.48 17.51
N THR A 4 35.31 -11.21 17.14
CA THR A 4 34.26 -10.32 17.65
C THR A 4 32.98 -10.59 16.86
N ALA A 5 31.99 -11.21 17.49
CA ALA A 5 30.64 -11.30 16.96
C ALA A 5 29.89 -10.00 17.28
N THR A 6 29.63 -9.18 16.26
CA THR A 6 28.70 -8.05 16.36
C THR A 6 27.28 -8.60 16.39
N ILE A 7 26.63 -8.55 17.55
CA ILE A 7 25.18 -8.76 17.64
C ILE A 7 24.52 -7.47 17.16
N GLY A 8 24.02 -7.46 15.93
CA GLY A 8 23.14 -6.40 15.45
C GLY A 8 21.79 -6.51 16.14
N LEU A 9 21.51 -5.62 17.10
CA LEU A 9 20.16 -5.46 17.66
C LEU A 9 19.27 -4.84 16.59
N ALA A 10 18.45 -5.66 15.91
CA ALA A 10 17.35 -5.16 15.10
C ALA A 10 16.27 -4.63 16.06
N ALA A 11 16.04 -3.32 16.04
CA ALA A 11 14.94 -2.71 16.78
C ALA A 11 13.60 -3.31 16.33
N PRO A 12 12.61 -3.48 17.22
CA PRO A 12 11.28 -3.90 16.81
C PRO A 12 10.72 -2.88 15.81
N ALA A 13 10.39 -3.33 14.60
CA ALA A 13 9.64 -2.51 13.66
C ALA A 13 8.22 -2.38 14.21
N TYR A 14 7.77 -1.16 14.51
CA TYR A 14 6.39 -0.90 14.88
C TYR A 14 5.52 -0.78 13.64
N ALA A 15 4.24 -1.10 13.78
CA ALA A 15 3.25 -0.86 12.74
C ALA A 15 3.28 0.61 12.33
N THR A 16 3.21 0.88 11.03
CA THR A 16 3.40 2.24 10.54
C THR A 16 2.69 2.48 9.22
N ASP A 17 2.06 3.65 9.11
CA ASP A 17 1.49 4.12 7.86
C ASP A 17 2.50 4.96 7.08
N ARG A 18 2.58 4.72 5.78
CA ARG A 18 3.41 5.49 4.85
C ARG A 18 2.55 5.93 3.67
N SER A 19 2.48 7.23 3.44
CA SER A 19 1.89 7.77 2.23
C SER A 19 2.93 7.82 1.11
N GLY A 20 2.50 7.50 -0.11
CA GLY A 20 3.34 7.53 -1.30
C GLY A 20 2.63 8.15 -2.49
N ARG A 21 3.42 8.52 -3.50
CA ARG A 21 2.93 9.06 -4.77
C ARG A 21 3.74 8.48 -5.93
N LEU A 22 3.07 8.24 -7.05
CA LEU A 22 3.68 7.79 -8.31
C LEU A 22 3.23 8.70 -9.44
N SER A 23 4.10 8.90 -10.45
CA SER A 23 3.67 9.50 -11.71
C SER A 23 3.31 8.39 -12.69
N VAL A 24 2.08 8.39 -13.20
CA VAL A 24 1.57 7.44 -14.19
C VAL A 24 0.83 8.25 -15.25
N ASP A 25 1.25 8.13 -16.50
CA ASP A 25 0.73 8.90 -17.64
C ASP A 25 0.70 10.41 -17.39
N GLY A 26 1.77 10.94 -16.79
CA GLY A 26 1.89 12.37 -16.46
C GLY A 26 0.96 12.84 -15.33
N ARG A 27 0.23 11.93 -14.68
CA ARG A 27 -0.64 12.22 -13.53
C ARG A 27 -0.03 11.69 -12.25
N GLU A 28 -0.17 12.46 -11.19
CA GLU A 28 0.26 12.05 -9.86
C GLU A 28 -0.82 11.18 -9.20
N ARG A 29 -0.43 10.00 -8.73
CA ARG A 29 -1.29 8.98 -8.13
C ARG A 29 -0.87 8.73 -6.69
N ALA A 30 -1.79 8.91 -5.75
CA ALA A 30 -1.51 8.77 -4.32
C ALA A 30 -1.96 7.40 -3.79
N TYR A 31 -1.29 6.95 -2.73
CA TYR A 31 -1.67 5.74 -2.00
C TYR A 31 -1.16 5.82 -0.56
N THR A 32 -1.72 5.00 0.31
CA THR A 32 -1.23 4.80 1.69
C THR A 32 -0.95 3.32 1.90
N VAL A 33 0.17 3.01 2.55
CA VAL A 33 0.60 1.66 2.92
C VAL A 33 0.60 1.56 4.43
N HIS A 34 -0.13 0.59 4.98
CA HIS A 34 0.01 0.17 6.36
C HIS A 34 0.93 -1.04 6.41
N LEU A 35 2.07 -0.89 7.09
CA LEU A 35 2.98 -1.97 7.39
C LEU A 35 2.63 -2.55 8.76
N PRO A 36 2.51 -3.88 8.90
CA PRO A 36 2.35 -4.50 10.20
C PRO A 36 3.63 -4.35 11.02
N ASP A 37 3.53 -4.49 12.34
CA ASP A 37 4.70 -4.53 13.22
C ASP A 37 5.58 -5.77 12.95
N GLY A 38 6.71 -5.91 13.66
CA GLY A 38 7.60 -7.06 13.64
C GLY A 38 8.40 -7.28 12.34
N LEU A 39 9.18 -8.35 12.32
CA LEU A 39 10.04 -8.70 11.18
C LEU A 39 9.24 -9.36 10.07
N SER A 40 9.61 -9.02 8.83
CA SER A 40 9.08 -9.66 7.63
C SER A 40 9.43 -11.16 7.63
N PRO A 41 8.46 -12.06 7.34
CA PRO A 41 8.76 -13.48 7.23
C PRO A 41 9.63 -13.77 5.99
N PRO A 42 10.27 -14.96 5.92
CA PRO A 42 10.92 -15.41 4.69
C PRO A 42 9.94 -15.36 3.51
N GLY A 43 10.27 -14.60 2.47
CA GLY A 43 9.39 -14.39 1.30
C GLY A 43 8.53 -13.13 1.33
N GLY A 44 8.67 -12.27 2.35
CA GLY A 44 7.96 -11.00 2.42
C GLY A 44 6.57 -11.09 3.04
N TYR A 45 5.98 -9.94 3.38
CA TYR A 45 4.58 -9.89 3.79
C TYR A 45 3.65 -10.08 2.59
N PRO A 46 2.55 -10.83 2.73
CA PRO A 46 1.45 -10.76 1.78
C PRO A 46 0.94 -9.32 1.65
N VAL A 47 0.42 -8.95 0.48
CA VAL A 47 -0.12 -7.61 0.21
C VAL A 47 -1.61 -7.71 -0.10
N ILE A 48 -2.41 -6.84 0.52
CA ILE A 48 -3.82 -6.64 0.18
C ILE A 48 -4.01 -5.20 -0.29
N LEU A 49 -4.51 -5.03 -1.53
CA LEU A 49 -4.96 -3.73 -2.03
C LEU A 49 -6.45 -3.56 -1.76
N ALA A 50 -6.82 -2.50 -1.06
CA ALA A 50 -8.19 -2.17 -0.68
C ALA A 50 -8.65 -0.90 -1.42
N PHE A 51 -9.49 -1.11 -2.44
CA PHE A 51 -10.01 -0.05 -3.30
C PHE A 51 -11.27 0.58 -2.69
N HIS A 52 -11.30 1.90 -2.62
CA HIS A 52 -12.45 2.63 -2.10
C HIS A 52 -13.61 2.67 -3.11
N GLY A 53 -14.84 2.84 -2.61
CA GLY A 53 -16.02 3.08 -3.44
C GLY A 53 -16.05 4.49 -4.06
N GLY A 54 -16.98 4.76 -4.97
CA GLY A 54 -17.11 6.07 -5.62
C GLY A 54 -17.36 7.20 -4.61
N GLY A 55 -16.69 8.34 -4.79
CA GLY A 55 -16.79 9.50 -3.90
C GLY A 55 -15.93 9.43 -2.63
N MET A 56 -15.12 8.37 -2.48
CA MET A 56 -14.20 8.18 -1.36
C MET A 56 -12.72 8.37 -1.76
N GLN A 57 -11.85 8.28 -0.76
CA GLN A 57 -10.38 8.21 -0.86
C GLN A 57 -9.90 6.94 -0.12
N GLY A 58 -8.65 6.53 -0.36
CA GLY A 58 -8.00 5.38 0.28
C GLY A 58 -8.08 5.44 1.82
N ARG A 59 -7.77 6.61 2.43
CA ARG A 59 -7.89 6.83 3.88
C ARG A 59 -9.31 6.62 4.42
N GLN A 60 -10.35 6.81 3.61
CA GLN A 60 -11.73 6.51 4.00
C GLN A 60 -12.02 5.01 3.93
N MET A 61 -11.41 4.30 2.97
CA MET A 61 -11.50 2.84 2.87
C MET A 61 -10.78 2.14 4.02
N GLU A 62 -9.62 2.66 4.43
CA GLU A 62 -8.91 2.25 5.65
C GLU A 62 -9.85 2.35 6.86
N ARG A 63 -10.43 3.52 7.13
CA ARG A 63 -11.37 3.71 8.25
C ARG A 63 -12.62 2.82 8.18
N LEU A 64 -13.14 2.60 6.97
CA LEU A 64 -14.32 1.78 6.74
C LEU A 64 -14.06 0.31 7.05
N THR A 65 -12.92 -0.22 6.62
CA THR A 65 -12.62 -1.66 6.70
C THR A 65 -11.81 -2.06 7.92
N ARG A 66 -11.03 -1.13 8.47
CA ARG A 66 -10.05 -1.38 9.54
C ARG A 66 -9.06 -2.50 9.19
N LEU A 67 -8.74 -2.65 7.91
CA LEU A 67 -7.82 -3.69 7.44
C LEU A 67 -6.41 -3.51 8.00
N ASP A 68 -6.02 -2.31 8.40
CA ASP A 68 -4.79 -1.98 9.15
C ASP A 68 -4.73 -2.73 10.50
N GLN A 69 -5.84 -2.79 11.23
CA GLN A 69 -5.90 -3.52 12.51
C GLN A 69 -5.74 -5.03 12.28
N ILE A 70 -6.35 -5.55 11.21
CA ILE A 70 -6.24 -6.96 10.86
C ILE A 70 -4.84 -7.28 10.30
N ALA A 71 -4.22 -6.35 9.57
CA ALA A 71 -2.86 -6.46 9.04
C ALA A 71 -1.86 -6.72 10.17
N ASN A 72 -1.97 -6.01 11.30
CA ASN A 72 -1.13 -6.24 12.47
C ASN A 72 -1.28 -7.66 13.04
N ILE A 73 -2.51 -8.15 13.15
CA ILE A 73 -2.79 -9.48 13.73
C ILE A 73 -2.40 -10.60 12.77
N ARG A 74 -2.67 -10.43 11.48
CA ARG A 74 -2.53 -11.47 10.44
C ARG A 74 -1.28 -11.34 9.59
N ARG A 75 -0.43 -10.34 9.88
CA ARG A 75 0.90 -10.15 9.30
C ARG A 75 0.87 -9.97 7.78
N PHE A 76 0.13 -8.96 7.29
CA PHE A 76 0.13 -8.56 5.88
C PHE A 76 0.23 -7.04 5.73
N ILE A 77 0.65 -6.56 4.56
CA ILE A 77 0.66 -5.14 4.21
C ILE A 77 -0.71 -4.78 3.64
N ALA A 78 -1.37 -3.77 4.21
CA ALA A 78 -2.60 -3.20 3.64
C ALA A 78 -2.27 -1.96 2.82
N VAL A 79 -2.76 -1.88 1.59
CA VAL A 79 -2.52 -0.74 0.70
C VAL A 79 -3.85 -0.14 0.28
N TYR A 80 -3.94 1.19 0.39
CA TYR A 80 -5.14 1.98 0.09
C TYR A 80 -4.81 2.99 -1.01
N PRO A 81 -4.99 2.61 -2.29
CA PRO A 81 -4.76 3.51 -3.41
C PRO A 81 -5.88 4.54 -3.55
N ASP A 82 -5.55 5.74 -4.03
CA ASP A 82 -6.53 6.78 -4.37
C ASP A 82 -6.87 6.77 -5.87
N GLY A 83 -8.18 6.76 -6.17
CA GLY A 83 -8.69 7.13 -7.48
C GLY A 83 -8.67 8.64 -7.67
N ILE A 84 -8.43 9.13 -8.89
CA ILE A 84 -8.49 10.58 -9.16
C ILE A 84 -9.93 11.04 -9.15
N ASN A 85 -10.14 12.26 -8.66
CA ASN A 85 -11.48 12.83 -8.48
C ASN A 85 -12.43 11.90 -7.71
N LYS A 86 -11.88 10.99 -6.88
CA LYS A 86 -12.61 10.01 -6.07
C LYS A 86 -13.34 8.93 -6.88
N HIS A 87 -12.86 8.64 -8.09
CA HIS A 87 -13.42 7.61 -8.95
C HIS A 87 -12.36 6.72 -9.56
N TRP A 88 -12.80 5.53 -9.97
CA TRP A 88 -12.05 4.58 -10.80
C TRP A 88 -12.63 4.58 -12.20
N ASN A 89 -11.79 4.35 -13.20
CA ASN A 89 -12.15 3.98 -14.55
C ASN A 89 -12.63 2.52 -14.58
N ASP A 90 -13.81 2.29 -13.99
CA ASP A 90 -14.43 0.98 -13.78
C ASP A 90 -15.56 0.68 -14.78
N GLY A 91 -15.58 1.39 -15.91
CA GLY A 91 -16.53 1.16 -17.01
C GLY A 91 -17.89 1.84 -16.86
N ARG A 92 -18.14 2.59 -15.78
CA ARG A 92 -19.38 3.38 -15.65
C ARG A 92 -19.36 4.59 -16.59
N THR A 93 -20.49 4.87 -17.23
CA THR A 93 -20.66 5.99 -18.19
C THR A 93 -20.64 7.38 -17.53
N THR A 94 -20.74 7.44 -16.20
CA THR A 94 -20.66 8.69 -15.44
C THR A 94 -19.23 9.22 -15.27
N ILE A 95 -18.22 8.43 -15.63
CA ILE A 95 -16.81 8.80 -15.54
C ILE A 95 -16.41 9.60 -16.79
N ARG A 96 -16.17 10.90 -16.63
CA ARG A 96 -15.92 11.83 -17.74
C ARG A 96 -14.44 12.03 -18.10
N ASP A 97 -13.54 11.42 -17.33
CA ASP A 97 -12.08 11.52 -17.49
C ASP A 97 -11.45 10.14 -17.19
N PRO A 98 -11.53 9.20 -18.15
CA PRO A 98 -11.04 7.84 -17.96
C PRO A 98 -9.52 7.85 -17.84
N GLN A 99 -9.03 7.25 -16.76
CA GLN A 99 -7.60 7.16 -16.45
C GLN A 99 -7.14 5.71 -16.54
N ASP A 100 -5.85 5.51 -16.77
CA ASP A 100 -5.27 4.17 -16.70
C ASP A 100 -5.06 3.72 -15.24
N ASP A 101 -6.15 3.27 -14.62
CA ASP A 101 -6.11 2.71 -13.27
C ASP A 101 -5.46 1.33 -13.21
N VAL A 102 -5.49 0.58 -14.31
CA VAL A 102 -4.79 -0.70 -14.42
C VAL A 102 -3.28 -0.46 -14.43
N GLY A 103 -2.82 0.50 -15.24
CA GLY A 103 -1.42 0.94 -15.27
C GLY A 103 -0.96 1.50 -13.93
N PHE A 104 -1.81 2.29 -13.24
CA PHE A 104 -1.50 2.74 -11.89
C PHE A 104 -1.33 1.59 -10.90
N VAL A 105 -2.25 0.62 -10.87
CA VAL A 105 -2.14 -0.53 -9.96
C VAL A 105 -0.90 -1.37 -10.29
N ALA A 106 -0.59 -1.56 -11.57
CA ALA A 106 0.63 -2.27 -11.97
C ALA A 106 1.90 -1.54 -11.51
N ALA A 107 1.99 -0.22 -11.69
CA ALA A 107 3.10 0.60 -11.22
C ALA A 107 3.20 0.60 -9.69
N LEU A 108 2.07 0.62 -8.98
CA LEU A 108 2.01 0.52 -7.53
C LEU A 108 2.54 -0.83 -7.03
N ILE A 109 2.13 -1.94 -7.65
CA ILE A 109 2.66 -3.27 -7.31
C ILE A 109 4.17 -3.32 -7.53
N ALA A 110 4.68 -2.80 -8.64
CA ALA A 110 6.13 -2.72 -8.89
C ALA A 110 6.86 -1.89 -7.83
N ARG A 111 6.25 -0.77 -7.39
CA ARG A 111 6.78 0.06 -6.31
C ARG A 111 6.82 -0.70 -4.98
N LEU A 112 5.75 -1.41 -4.62
CA LEU A 112 5.69 -2.20 -3.39
C LEU A 112 6.73 -3.33 -3.39
N ASN A 113 6.95 -3.97 -4.55
CA ASN A 113 8.02 -4.96 -4.72
C ASN A 113 9.42 -4.38 -4.50
N THR A 114 9.64 -3.09 -4.78
CA THR A 114 10.95 -2.46 -4.55
C THR A 114 11.13 -2.04 -3.10
N ASP A 115 10.07 -1.57 -2.47
CA ASP A 115 10.13 -0.93 -1.15
C ASP A 115 9.98 -1.94 0.02
N TYR A 116 9.33 -3.09 -0.19
CA TYR A 116 8.87 -3.96 0.90
C TYR A 116 9.02 -5.48 0.70
N LEU A 117 9.26 -5.96 -0.52
CA LEU A 117 9.28 -7.39 -0.85
C LEU A 117 10.65 -7.81 -1.40
#